data_AF-A0A533UFS3-F1
#
_entry.id   AF-A0A533UFS3-F1
#
_cell.length_a   1.000
_cell.length_b   1.000
_cell.length_c   1.000
_cell.angle_alpha   90.00
_cell.angle_beta   90.00
_cell.angle_gamma   90.00
#
_symmetry.space_group_name_H-M   'P 1'
#
loop_
_entity.id
_entity.type
_entity.pdbx_description
1 polymer ?
#
loop_
_entity_poly.entity_id
_entity_poly.type
_entity_poly.pdbx_seq_one_letter_code
_entity_poly.pdbx_strand_id
1 'polypeptide(L)'
;MIITKRAWTVYIAIILAPTAIYDLKNGYAQNGYTHENETNQTEVKSNKYVEYLQNTRNLLNQSLAEYKNANFTGAEELAITAYLDNFEYVEHQIEKNGSHSLVEDIEHMMREKLRDMIKEKASQTDVYLHINATDAKLVEAINLVNGTK
;
A
#
# COMPACT_ATOMS: atom_id res chain seq x y z
N MET A 1 34.43 -30.56 32.69
CA MET A 1 34.01 -29.43 31.85
C MET A 1 32.61 -29.02 32.31
N ILE A 2 32.52 -27.85 32.95
CA ILE A 2 31.39 -27.43 33.79
C ILE A 2 30.32 -26.76 32.92
N ILE A 3 29.08 -27.24 33.01
CA ILE A 3 27.91 -26.63 32.35
C ILE A 3 27.36 -25.55 33.30
N THR A 4 27.53 -24.27 32.98
CA THR A 4 26.91 -23.17 33.73
C THR A 4 25.59 -22.74 33.08
N LYS A 5 24.49 -22.99 33.79
CA LYS A 5 23.16 -22.43 33.52
C LYS A 5 23.12 -20.96 33.92
N ARG A 6 22.55 -20.08 33.11
CA ARG A 6 22.16 -18.71 33.50
C ARG A 6 20.70 -18.48 33.14
N ALA A 7 19.85 -18.46 34.16
CA ALA A 7 18.46 -18.04 34.08
C ALA A 7 18.37 -16.56 34.46
N TRP A 8 17.79 -15.72 33.60
CA TRP A 8 17.50 -14.31 33.91
C TRP A 8 15.98 -14.13 33.90
N THR A 9 15.42 -13.81 35.06
CA THR A 9 14.00 -13.50 35.25
C THR A 9 13.84 -12.00 35.50
N VAL A 10 13.12 -11.37 34.57
CA VAL A 10 12.14 -10.27 34.60
C VAL A 10 12.10 -9.30 35.79
N TYR A 11 12.02 -8.00 35.49
CA TYR A 11 11.17 -7.04 36.21
C TYR A 11 10.31 -6.24 35.23
N ILE A 12 8.99 -6.39 35.36
CA ILE A 12 7.95 -5.54 34.78
C ILE A 12 7.54 -4.55 35.87
N ALA A 13 7.57 -3.25 35.58
CA ALA A 13 6.96 -2.24 36.42
C ALA A 13 5.71 -1.70 35.70
N ILE A 14 4.53 -2.10 36.20
CA ILE A 14 3.23 -1.53 35.81
C ILE A 14 3.04 -0.27 36.67
N ILE A 15 2.94 0.90 36.03
CA ILE A 15 2.50 2.12 36.72
C ILE A 15 0.98 2.21 36.58
N LEU A 16 0.28 2.02 37.70
CA LEU A 16 -1.13 2.31 37.89
C LEU A 16 -1.26 3.76 38.39
N ALA A 17 -2.00 4.61 37.70
CA ALA A 17 -2.44 5.90 38.23
C ALA A 17 -3.98 5.92 38.33
N PRO A 18 -4.56 6.38 39.46
CA PRO A 18 -5.98 6.28 39.75
C PRO A 18 -6.87 7.30 39.00
N THR A 19 -8.12 6.87 38.81
CA THR A 19 -9.26 7.51 38.17
C THR A 19 -9.81 8.75 38.89
N ALA A 20 -10.27 9.76 38.11
CA ALA A 20 -11.26 10.73 38.54
C ALA A 20 -12.28 11.01 37.40
N ILE A 21 -13.49 11.36 37.82
CA ILE A 21 -14.82 11.15 37.22
C ILE A 21 -15.30 12.35 36.38
N TYR A 22 -15.95 12.02 35.26
CA TYR A 22 -17.03 12.67 34.48
C TYR A 22 -17.26 14.19 34.56
N ASP A 23 -17.33 14.80 33.37
CA ASP A 23 -18.30 15.87 33.11
C ASP A 23 -19.11 15.52 31.85
N LEU A 24 -20.37 15.12 32.05
CA LEU A 24 -21.39 15.02 31.02
C LEU A 24 -22.32 16.21 31.22
N LYS A 25 -22.26 17.21 30.32
CA LYS A 25 -23.30 18.24 30.23
C LYS A 25 -23.57 18.65 28.79
N ASN A 26 -24.66 18.07 28.29
CA ASN A 26 -25.72 18.62 27.45
C ASN A 26 -25.36 19.56 26.29
N GLY A 27 -25.69 19.10 25.07
CA GLY A 27 -25.94 19.99 23.93
C GLY A 27 -26.42 19.23 22.70
N TYR A 28 -27.72 18.95 22.61
CA TYR A 28 -28.36 18.79 21.30
C TYR A 28 -28.30 20.16 20.60
N ALA A 29 -27.46 20.28 19.57
CA ALA A 29 -27.47 21.37 18.60
C ALA A 29 -27.27 20.72 17.22
N GLN A 30 -28.34 20.48 16.46
CA GLN A 30 -28.91 21.41 15.48
C GLN A 30 -27.85 22.11 14.62
N ASN A 31 -27.72 21.61 13.39
CA ASN A 31 -27.31 22.29 12.16
C ASN A 31 -26.27 23.40 12.28
N GLY A 32 -25.01 23.01 12.08
CA GLY A 32 -24.01 23.85 11.43
C GLY A 32 -23.51 23.12 10.21
N TYR A 33 -23.89 23.55 9.00
CA TYR A 33 -23.10 23.28 7.82
C TYR A 33 -21.77 24.00 8.02
N THR A 34 -20.76 23.28 8.50
CA THR A 34 -19.40 23.81 8.56
C THR A 34 -18.71 23.48 7.25
N HIS A 35 -18.41 24.51 6.45
CA HIS A 35 -17.44 24.40 5.37
C HIS A 35 -16.05 24.34 6.01
N GLU A 36 -15.68 23.15 6.47
CA GLU A 36 -14.37 22.87 7.04
C GLU A 36 -13.55 22.04 6.04
N ASN A 37 -12.51 22.69 5.51
CA ASN A 37 -11.24 22.09 5.13
C ASN A 37 -11.22 21.20 3.86
N GLU A 38 -11.41 21.80 2.69
CA GLU A 38 -11.07 21.15 1.41
C GLU A 38 -9.56 20.91 1.23
N THR A 39 -8.72 21.81 1.76
CA THR A 39 -7.25 21.71 1.65
C THR A 39 -6.66 20.58 2.48
N ASN A 40 -7.03 20.46 3.77
CA ASN A 40 -6.51 19.38 4.64
C ASN A 40 -7.02 17.99 4.22
N GLN A 41 -8.28 17.87 3.78
CA GLN A 41 -8.80 16.56 3.33
C GLN A 41 -8.18 16.10 2.01
N THR A 42 -7.89 17.03 1.10
CA THR A 42 -7.25 16.70 -0.18
C THR A 42 -5.79 16.29 0.02
N GLU A 43 -5.07 16.97 0.91
CA GLU A 43 -3.69 16.62 1.28
C GLU A 43 -3.60 15.24 1.97
N VAL A 44 -4.48 14.97 2.94
CA VAL A 44 -4.55 13.66 3.62
C VAL A 44 -4.92 12.53 2.64
N LYS A 45 -5.84 12.78 1.70
CA LYS A 45 -6.20 11.79 0.67
C LYS A 45 -5.08 11.56 -0.33
N SER A 46 -4.41 12.62 -0.80
CA SER A 46 -3.26 12.53 -1.70
C SER A 46 -2.12 11.71 -1.08
N ASN A 47 -1.81 11.94 0.21
CA ASN A 47 -0.82 11.16 0.95
C ASN A 47 -1.19 9.66 0.96
N LYS A 48 -2.46 9.33 1.20
CA LYS A 48 -2.93 7.94 1.19
C LYS A 48 -2.81 7.28 -0.20
N TYR A 49 -3.07 8.01 -1.29
CA TYR A 49 -2.91 7.47 -2.64
C TYR A 49 -1.44 7.21 -2.98
N VAL A 50 -0.54 8.10 -2.56
CA VAL A 50 0.90 7.87 -2.69
C VAL A 50 1.33 6.65 -1.90
N GLU A 51 0.82 6.45 -0.68
CA GLU A 51 1.08 5.26 0.14
C GLU A 51 0.64 3.96 -0.57
N TYR A 52 -0.58 3.93 -1.12
CA TYR A 52 -1.06 2.77 -1.89
C TYR A 52 -0.15 2.46 -3.09
N LEU A 53 0.24 3.47 -3.87
CA LEU A 53 1.14 3.29 -5.01
C LEU A 53 2.54 2.81 -4.57
N GLN A 54 3.08 3.33 -3.47
CA GLN A 54 4.34 2.85 -2.91
C GLN A 54 4.24 1.40 -2.44
N ASN A 55 3.13 1.03 -1.79
CA ASN A 55 2.91 -0.34 -1.36
C ASN A 55 2.75 -1.30 -2.56
N THR A 56 2.06 -0.87 -3.63
CA THR A 56 2.02 -1.61 -4.90
C THR A 56 3.43 -1.91 -5.40
N ARG A 57 4.32 -0.90 -5.49
CA ARG A 57 5.72 -1.10 -5.93
C ARG A 57 6.47 -2.08 -5.04
N ASN A 58 6.30 -1.98 -3.72
CA ASN A 58 6.93 -2.89 -2.76
C ASN A 58 6.46 -4.34 -2.93
N LEU A 59 5.15 -4.54 -3.13
CA LEU A 59 4.57 -5.86 -3.34
C LEU A 59 5.00 -6.47 -4.68
N LEU A 60 5.13 -5.67 -5.74
CA LEU A 60 5.68 -6.15 -7.01
C LEU A 60 7.14 -6.60 -6.88
N ASN A 61 7.96 -5.86 -6.13
CA ASN A 61 9.34 -6.28 -5.84
C ASN A 61 9.42 -7.57 -5.01
N GLN A 62 8.50 -7.75 -4.05
CA GLN A 62 8.38 -9.00 -3.29
C GLN A 62 7.90 -10.15 -4.19
N SER A 63 6.93 -9.90 -5.07
CA SER A 63 6.46 -10.88 -6.06
C SER A 63 7.60 -11.36 -6.95
N LEU A 64 8.47 -10.45 -7.41
CA LEU A 64 9.69 -10.81 -8.15
C LEU A 64 10.65 -11.67 -7.32
N ALA A 65 10.80 -11.38 -6.03
CA ALA A 65 11.68 -12.16 -5.15
C ALA A 65 11.16 -13.59 -4.95
N GLU A 66 9.86 -13.75 -4.67
CA GLU A 66 9.21 -15.07 -4.60
C GLU A 66 9.33 -15.83 -5.92
N TYR A 67 9.14 -15.13 -7.05
CA TYR A 67 9.27 -15.72 -8.38
C TYR A 67 10.67 -16.28 -8.63
N LYS A 68 11.72 -15.52 -8.26
CA LYS A 68 13.12 -15.95 -8.37
C LYS A 68 13.44 -17.18 -7.50
N ASN A 69 12.73 -17.35 -6.40
CA ASN A 69 12.80 -18.50 -5.51
C ASN A 69 11.92 -19.68 -5.96
N ALA A 70 11.33 -19.61 -7.16
CA ALA A 70 10.36 -20.57 -7.70
C ALA A 70 9.08 -20.74 -6.85
N ASN A 71 8.80 -19.81 -5.94
CA ASN A 71 7.53 -19.73 -5.22
C ASN A 71 6.48 -18.99 -6.07
N PHE A 72 5.99 -19.67 -7.11
CA PHE A 72 5.05 -19.07 -8.05
C PHE A 72 3.69 -18.72 -7.43
N THR A 73 3.22 -19.51 -6.47
CA THR A 73 1.98 -19.21 -5.74
C THR A 73 2.12 -17.93 -4.92
N GLY A 74 3.20 -17.79 -4.15
CA GLY A 74 3.47 -16.56 -3.40
C GLY A 74 3.66 -15.35 -4.31
N ALA A 75 4.34 -15.52 -5.45
CA ALA A 75 4.49 -14.46 -6.44
C ALA A 75 3.12 -14.00 -6.99
N GLU A 76 2.21 -14.93 -7.31
CA GLU A 76 0.87 -14.58 -7.81
C GLU A 76 0.03 -13.90 -6.73
N GLU A 77 0.03 -14.40 -5.49
CA GLU A 77 -0.71 -13.81 -4.37
C GLU A 77 -0.27 -12.36 -4.09
N LEU A 78 1.04 -12.11 -4.10
CA LEU A 78 1.60 -10.77 -3.97
C LEU A 78 1.22 -9.85 -5.13
N ALA A 79 1.22 -10.36 -6.37
CA ALA A 79 0.80 -9.59 -7.54
C ALA A 79 -0.70 -9.23 -7.50
N ILE A 80 -1.56 -10.15 -7.04
CA ILE A 80 -2.98 -9.90 -6.82
C ILE A 80 -3.19 -8.85 -5.74
N THR A 81 -2.49 -8.97 -4.60
CA THR A 81 -2.55 -8.00 -3.49
C THR A 81 -2.06 -6.62 -3.93
N ALA A 82 -1.02 -6.55 -4.75
CA ALA A 82 -0.51 -5.30 -5.29
C ALA A 82 -1.56 -4.55 -6.13
N TYR A 83 -2.42 -5.29 -6.83
CA TYR A 83 -3.50 -4.74 -7.64
C TYR A 83 -4.76 -4.43 -6.82
N LEU A 84 -5.44 -5.45 -6.27
CA LEU A 84 -6.75 -5.32 -5.64
C LEU A 84 -6.69 -4.52 -4.33
N ASP A 85 -5.70 -4.79 -3.50
CA ASP A 85 -5.65 -4.19 -2.16
C ASP A 85 -4.95 -2.83 -2.16
N ASN A 86 -4.41 -2.39 -3.31
CA ASN A 86 -3.62 -1.17 -3.41
C ASN A 86 -3.93 -0.36 -4.66
N PHE A 87 -3.54 -0.81 -5.86
CA PHE A 87 -3.67 0.00 -7.07
C PHE A 87 -5.12 0.39 -7.39
N GLU A 88 -6.08 -0.54 -7.20
CA GLU A 88 -7.51 -0.31 -7.45
C GLU A 88 -8.06 0.91 -6.67
N TYR A 89 -7.55 1.17 -5.46
CA TYR A 89 -7.96 2.31 -4.64
C TYR A 89 -7.51 3.67 -5.19
N VAL A 90 -6.61 3.69 -6.17
CA VAL A 90 -5.98 4.90 -6.72
C VAL A 90 -6.46 5.22 -8.14
N GLU A 91 -6.99 4.23 -8.87
CA GLU A 91 -7.40 4.33 -10.28
C GLU A 91 -8.26 5.58 -10.54
N HIS A 92 -9.38 5.71 -9.83
CA HIS A 92 -10.30 6.83 -10.00
C HIS A 92 -9.64 8.21 -9.81
N GLN A 93 -8.58 8.32 -8.98
CA GLN A 93 -7.88 9.59 -8.80
C GLN A 93 -6.89 9.89 -9.91
N ILE A 94 -6.23 8.88 -10.44
CA ILE A 94 -5.39 9.02 -11.63
C ILE A 94 -6.26 9.48 -12.81
N GLU A 95 -7.45 8.90 -12.97
CA GLU A 95 -8.43 9.32 -13.98
C GLU A 95 -8.91 10.75 -13.76
N LYS A 96 -9.25 11.10 -12.52
CA LYS A 96 -9.66 12.47 -12.16
C LYS A 96 -8.57 13.50 -12.47
N ASN A 97 -7.30 13.11 -12.36
CA ASN A 97 -6.16 13.94 -12.71
C ASN A 97 -5.85 13.95 -14.22
N GLY A 98 -6.69 13.32 -15.04
CA GLY A 98 -6.69 13.43 -16.50
C GLY A 98 -5.98 12.29 -17.24
N SER A 99 -5.64 11.18 -16.56
CA SER A 99 -4.80 10.12 -17.14
C SER A 99 -5.46 8.74 -17.14
N HIS A 100 -6.60 8.60 -17.82
CA HIS A 100 -7.29 7.31 -17.97
C HIS A 100 -6.41 6.23 -18.64
N SER A 101 -5.68 6.58 -19.71
CA SER A 101 -4.79 5.63 -20.39
C SER A 101 -3.67 5.10 -19.48
N LEU A 102 -3.24 5.88 -18.49
CA LEU A 102 -2.23 5.43 -17.51
C LEU A 102 -2.81 4.34 -16.60
N VAL A 103 -4.09 4.47 -16.23
CA VAL A 103 -4.80 3.43 -15.45
C VAL A 103 -4.92 2.15 -16.26
N GLU A 104 -5.45 2.23 -17.49
CA GLU A 104 -5.60 1.04 -18.36
C GLU A 104 -4.27 0.33 -18.60
N ASP A 105 -3.19 1.09 -18.82
CA ASP A 105 -1.85 0.54 -19.00
C ASP A 105 -1.38 -0.22 -17.76
N ILE A 106 -1.50 0.39 -16.56
CA ILE A 106 -1.05 -0.24 -15.32
C ILE A 106 -1.92 -1.45 -14.97
N GLU A 107 -3.25 -1.36 -15.12
CA GLU A 107 -4.18 -2.47 -14.93
C GLU A 107 -3.79 -3.65 -15.81
N HIS A 108 -3.67 -3.43 -17.12
CA HIS A 108 -3.33 -4.50 -18.05
C HIS A 108 -1.94 -5.09 -17.77
N MET A 109 -0.97 -4.28 -17.35
CA MET A 109 0.36 -4.76 -16.95
C MET A 109 0.30 -5.62 -15.68
N MET A 110 -0.44 -5.20 -14.66
CA MET A 110 -0.47 -5.90 -13.38
C MET A 110 -1.44 -7.09 -13.35
N ARG A 111 -2.68 -6.88 -13.78
CA ARG A 111 -3.80 -7.83 -13.62
C ARG A 111 -3.78 -8.95 -14.65
N GLU A 112 -3.37 -8.65 -15.87
CA GLU A 112 -3.35 -9.59 -16.98
C GLU A 112 -1.92 -10.10 -17.22
N LYS A 113 -1.05 -9.25 -17.78
CA LYS A 113 0.27 -9.66 -18.26
C LYS A 113 1.15 -10.28 -17.17
N LEU A 114 1.33 -9.61 -16.03
CA LEU A 114 2.20 -10.14 -14.98
C LEU A 114 1.67 -11.48 -14.44
N ARG A 115 0.36 -11.61 -14.26
CA ARG A 115 -0.25 -12.84 -13.74
C ARG A 115 -0.15 -13.99 -14.74
N ASP A 116 -0.31 -13.73 -16.03
CA ASP A 116 -0.12 -14.72 -17.08
C ASP A 116 1.35 -15.18 -17.14
N MET A 117 2.30 -14.24 -17.11
CA MET A 117 3.73 -14.56 -17.05
C MET A 117 4.10 -15.42 -15.83
N ILE A 118 3.46 -15.18 -14.67
CA ILE A 118 3.69 -15.98 -13.47
C ILE A 118 3.16 -17.42 -13.67
N LYS A 119 1.92 -17.56 -14.16
CA LYS A 119 1.28 -18.87 -14.38
C LYS A 119 1.98 -19.70 -15.45
N GLU A 120 2.40 -19.04 -16.52
CA GLU A 120 3.11 -19.65 -17.65
C GLU A 120 4.59 -19.90 -17.36
N LYS A 121 5.08 -19.44 -16.20
CA LYS A 121 6.49 -19.58 -15.78
C LYS A 121 7.44 -19.01 -16.84
N ALA A 122 7.16 -17.79 -17.29
CA ALA A 122 8.01 -17.02 -18.18
C ALA A 122 9.47 -16.94 -17.67
N SER A 123 10.39 -16.46 -18.50
CA SER A 123 11.78 -16.34 -18.05
C SER A 123 11.88 -15.32 -16.90
N GLN A 124 12.79 -15.56 -15.94
CA GLN A 124 13.02 -14.60 -14.83
C GLN A 124 13.39 -13.20 -15.35
N THR A 125 14.08 -13.14 -16.49
CA THR A 125 14.42 -11.88 -17.16
C THR A 125 13.18 -11.15 -17.66
N ASP A 126 12.25 -11.86 -18.30
CA ASP A 126 11.02 -11.23 -18.81
C ASP A 126 10.17 -10.70 -17.65
N VAL A 127 10.00 -11.49 -16.58
CA VAL A 127 9.24 -11.06 -15.39
C VAL A 127 9.90 -9.84 -14.74
N TYR A 128 11.23 -9.82 -14.63
CA TYR A 128 11.97 -8.67 -14.12
C TYR A 128 11.75 -7.41 -14.98
N LEU A 129 11.88 -7.53 -16.30
CA LEU A 129 11.69 -6.40 -17.22
C LEU A 129 10.26 -5.87 -17.17
N HIS A 130 9.27 -6.77 -17.11
CA HIS A 130 7.86 -6.39 -17.01
C HIS A 130 7.54 -5.66 -15.70
N ILE A 131 8.05 -6.16 -14.57
CA ILE A 131 7.88 -5.49 -13.27
C ILE A 131 8.55 -4.11 -13.26
N ASN A 132 9.76 -3.97 -13.81
CA ASN A 132 10.42 -2.67 -13.91
C ASN A 132 9.66 -1.68 -14.82
N ALA A 133 9.10 -2.16 -15.92
CA ALA A 133 8.28 -1.32 -16.79
C ALA A 133 6.99 -0.87 -16.06
N THR A 134 6.39 -1.75 -15.26
CA THR A 134 5.23 -1.43 -14.42
C THR A 134 5.61 -0.40 -13.35
N ASP A 135 6.75 -0.58 -12.69
CA ASP A 135 7.30 0.32 -11.67
C ASP A 135 7.48 1.75 -12.21
N ALA A 136 7.97 1.90 -13.45
CA ALA A 136 8.13 3.20 -14.09
C ALA A 136 6.77 3.93 -14.26
N LYS A 137 5.71 3.22 -14.65
CA LYS A 137 4.36 3.80 -14.74
C LYS A 137 3.76 4.11 -13.36
N LEU A 138 4.06 3.29 -12.35
CA LEU A 138 3.65 3.59 -10.98
C LEU A 138 4.34 4.86 -10.44
N VAL A 139 5.60 5.11 -10.82
CA VAL A 139 6.28 6.39 -10.52
C VAL A 139 5.59 7.57 -11.22
N GLU A 140 5.18 7.41 -12.47
CA GLU A 140 4.38 8.42 -13.18
C GLU A 140 3.07 8.71 -12.45
N ALA A 141 2.36 7.66 -12.03
CA ALA A 141 1.13 7.79 -11.24
C ALA A 141 1.37 8.52 -9.91
N ILE A 142 2.47 8.24 -9.20
CA ILE A 142 2.84 8.92 -7.96
C ILE A 142 3.02 10.43 -8.21
N ASN A 143 3.78 10.81 -9.24
CA ASN A 143 4.02 12.22 -9.55
C ASN A 143 2.71 12.94 -9.89
N LEU A 144 1.83 12.26 -10.63
CA LEU A 144 0.51 12.79 -11.00
C LEU A 144 -0.38 13.04 -9.79
N VAL A 145 -0.48 12.08 -8.84
CA VAL A 145 -1.35 12.23 -7.65
C VAL A 145 -0.75 13.13 -6.57
N ASN A 146 0.57 13.27 -6.55
CA ASN A 146 1.30 14.16 -5.64
C ASN A 146 1.40 15.60 -6.17
N GLY A 147 0.88 15.87 -7.37
CA GLY A 147 0.89 17.22 -7.97
C GLY A 147 2.28 17.74 -8.35
N THR A 148 3.28 16.87 -8.42
CA THR A 148 4.65 17.23 -8.80
C THR A 148 4.77 17.16 -10.32
N LYS A 149 4.57 18.31 -10.98
CA LYS A 149 4.82 18.48 -12.43
C LYS A 149 6.25 18.94 -12.68
#